data_AF-A0A5S9PVF8-F1
#
_entry.id   AF-A0A5S9PVF8-F1
#
_cell.length_a   1.000
_cell.length_b   1.000
_cell.length_c   1.000
_cell.angle_alpha   90.00
_cell.angle_beta   90.00
_cell.angle_gamma   90.00
#
_symmetry.space_group_name_H-M   'P 1'
#
loop_
_entity.id
_entity.type
_entity.pdbx_description
1 polymer ?
#
loop_
_entity_poly.entity_id
_entity_poly.type
_entity_poly.pdbx_seq_one_letter_code
_entity_poly.pdbx_strand_id
1 'polypeptide(L)'
;MDFEQMIAQLDDAAYQRLKRAVEIGKWPDGRVLSNDQREASLQAVIAYEMKSEVATNERTGFVDMAGSSCHSDAEHGEEPTILKWKNG
;
A
#
# COMPACT_ATOMS: atom_id res chain seq x y z
N MET A 1 16.93 -4.22 12.29
CA MET A 1 17.84 -4.57 11.18
C MET A 1 17.84 -6.09 11.00
N ASP A 2 16.66 -6.66 10.73
CA ASP A 2 16.44 -8.13 10.64
C ASP A 2 15.24 -8.42 9.72
N PHE A 3 14.29 -7.47 9.69
CA PHE A 3 13.09 -7.53 8.88
C PHE A 3 13.37 -7.69 7.37
N GLU A 4 14.31 -6.94 6.79
CA GLU A 4 14.67 -7.04 5.37
C GLU A 4 15.23 -8.42 4.97
N GLN A 5 15.96 -9.08 5.87
CA GLN A 5 16.46 -10.44 5.62
C GLN A 5 15.37 -11.49 5.77
N MET A 6 14.45 -11.31 6.72
CA MET A 6 13.24 -12.13 6.83
C MET A 6 12.37 -11.99 5.56
N ILE A 7 12.28 -10.79 5.00
CA ILE A 7 11.57 -10.52 3.74
C ILE A 7 12.22 -11.26 2.57
N ALA A 8 13.56 -11.34 2.51
CA ALA A 8 14.25 -12.09 1.46
C ALA A 8 13.97 -13.61 1.51
N GLN A 9 13.57 -14.14 2.67
CA GLN A 9 13.16 -15.53 2.88
C GLN A 9 11.64 -15.70 3.00
N LEU A 10 10.85 -14.72 2.55
CA LEU A 10 9.39 -14.79 2.57
C LEU A 10 8.88 -16.07 1.89
N ASP A 11 8.28 -16.94 2.68
CA ASP A 11 7.38 -17.99 2.20
C ASP A 11 5.95 -17.44 2.08
N ASP A 12 5.09 -18.18 1.37
CA ASP A 12 3.69 -17.79 1.16
C ASP A 12 2.97 -17.49 2.48
N ALA A 13 3.25 -18.24 3.54
CA ALA A 13 2.62 -18.01 4.83
C ALA A 13 3.06 -16.70 5.49
N ALA A 14 4.35 -16.35 5.42
CA ALA A 14 4.82 -15.05 5.88
C ALA A 14 4.24 -13.90 5.04
N TYR A 15 4.11 -14.06 3.72
CA TYR A 15 3.49 -13.05 2.85
C TYR A 15 2.05 -12.77 3.27
N GLN A 16 1.24 -13.82 3.47
CA GLN A 16 -0.16 -13.67 3.88
C GLN A 16 -0.29 -12.98 5.24
N ARG A 17 0.63 -13.27 6.18
CA ARG A 17 0.65 -12.60 7.50
C ARG A 17 1.01 -11.12 7.38
N LEU A 18 2.00 -10.77 6.55
CA LEU A 18 2.40 -9.39 6.30
C LEU A 18 1.29 -8.59 5.62
N LYS A 19 0.70 -9.14 4.56
CA LYS A 19 -0.43 -8.52 3.84
C LYS A 19 -1.56 -8.19 4.80
N ARG A 20 -1.98 -9.18 5.60
CA ARG A 20 -3.04 -9.00 6.60
C ARG A 20 -2.68 -7.97 7.67
N ALA A 21 -1.43 -7.95 8.12
CA ALA A 21 -0.98 -6.99 9.13
C ALA A 21 -1.00 -5.55 8.61
N VAL A 22 -0.67 -5.34 7.32
CA VAL A 22 -0.73 -4.03 6.65
C VAL A 22 -2.17 -3.57 6.43
N GLU A 23 -3.08 -4.48 6.05
CA GLU A 23 -4.50 -4.19 5.86
C GLU A 23 -5.20 -3.76 7.16
N ILE A 24 -4.89 -4.45 8.27
CA ILE A 24 -5.52 -4.22 9.58
C ILE A 24 -4.76 -3.16 10.40
N GLY A 25 -3.49 -2.92 10.08
CA GLY A 25 -2.58 -2.08 10.87
C GLY A 25 -2.14 -2.71 12.20
N LYS A 26 -2.23 -4.04 12.32
CA LYS A 26 -1.89 -4.79 13.53
C LYS A 26 -1.21 -6.12 13.21
N TRP A 27 -0.23 -6.49 14.01
CA TRP A 27 0.38 -7.82 13.99
C TRP A 27 -0.63 -8.90 14.39
N PRO A 28 -0.42 -10.16 14.01
CA PRO A 28 -1.29 -11.28 14.40
C PRO A 28 -1.44 -11.47 15.92
N ASP A 29 -0.48 -10.96 16.70
CA ASP A 29 -0.52 -11.00 18.16
C ASP A 29 -1.29 -9.82 18.78
N GLY A 30 -1.83 -8.92 17.96
CA GLY A 30 -2.65 -7.79 18.37
C GLY A 30 -1.90 -6.48 18.58
N ARG A 31 -0.56 -6.47 18.49
CA ARG A 31 0.23 -5.23 18.56
C ARG A 31 -0.03 -4.35 17.35
N VAL A 32 -0.06 -3.03 17.56
CA VAL A 32 -0.20 -2.05 16.48
C VAL A 32 1.10 -2.00 15.67
N LEU A 33 0.98 -1.93 14.34
CA LEU A 33 2.12 -1.66 13.47
C LEU A 33 2.55 -0.20 13.62
N SER A 34 3.85 0.04 13.85
CA SER A 34 4.38 1.40 13.69
C SER A 34 4.37 1.83 12.22
N ASN A 35 4.48 3.14 11.96
CA ASN A 35 4.55 3.65 10.59
C ASN A 35 5.76 3.06 9.83
N ASP A 36 6.95 3.05 10.42
CA ASP A 36 8.14 2.46 9.79
C ASP A 36 7.95 0.96 9.49
N GLN A 37 7.33 0.23 10.43
CA GLN A 37 7.02 -1.19 10.23
C GLN A 37 6.00 -1.40 9.11
N ARG A 38 5.00 -0.52 9.01
CA ARG A 38 3.99 -0.56 7.96
C ARG A 38 4.59 -0.30 6.60
N GLU A 39 5.46 0.70 6.50
CA GLU A 39 6.16 1.02 5.25
C GLU A 39 7.04 -0.15 4.81
N ALA A 40 7.89 -0.66 5.68
CA ALA A 40 8.75 -1.80 5.37
C ALA A 40 7.94 -3.06 5.00
N SER A 41 6.84 -3.32 5.70
CA SER A 41 5.95 -4.46 5.41
C SER A 41 5.24 -4.31 4.08
N LEU A 42 4.80 -3.11 3.73
CA LEU A 42 4.16 -2.84 2.44
C LEU A 42 5.15 -3.02 1.28
N GLN A 43 6.37 -2.49 1.41
CA GLN A 43 7.41 -2.68 0.41
C GLN A 43 7.72 -4.17 0.18
N ALA A 44 7.78 -4.96 1.26
CA ALA A 44 7.97 -6.41 1.19
C ALA A 44 6.84 -7.14 0.44
N VAL A 45 5.59 -6.82 0.75
CA VAL A 45 4.40 -7.40 0.12
C VAL A 45 4.43 -7.13 -1.38
N ILE A 46 4.72 -5.88 -1.78
CA ILE A 46 4.80 -5.49 -3.19
C ILE A 46 5.94 -6.24 -3.90
N ALA A 47 7.13 -6.29 -3.30
CA ALA A 47 8.28 -6.98 -3.88
C ALA A 47 8.02 -8.48 -4.07
N TYR A 48 7.36 -9.12 -3.11
CA TYR A 48 6.95 -10.53 -3.22
C TYR A 48 5.92 -10.72 -4.35
N GLU A 49 4.88 -9.88 -4.42
CA GLU A 49 3.85 -9.99 -5.48
C GLU A 49 4.43 -9.84 -6.89
N MET A 50 5.42 -8.96 -7.06
CA MET A 50 6.15 -8.79 -8.32
C MET A 50 6.99 -10.03 -8.67
N LYS A 51 7.65 -10.64 -7.68
CA LYS A 51 8.48 -11.84 -7.87
C LYS A 51 7.66 -13.09 -8.15
N SER A 52 6.51 -13.23 -7.50
CA SER A 52 5.64 -14.40 -7.58
C SER A 52 4.59 -14.31 -8.71
N GLU A 53 4.69 -13.29 -9.57
CA GLU A 53 3.80 -13.04 -10.71
C GLU A 53 2.30 -13.03 -10.35
N VAL A 54 1.97 -12.45 -9.19
CA VAL A 54 0.58 -12.30 -8.75
C VAL A 54 -0.19 -11.44 -9.76
N ALA A 55 -1.40 -11.87 -10.13
CA ALA A 55 -2.24 -11.17 -11.10
C ALA A 55 -2.54 -9.74 -10.61
N THR A 56 -2.53 -8.76 -11.52
CA THR A 56 -2.63 -7.33 -11.18
C THR A 56 -3.86 -7.00 -10.32
N ASN A 57 -4.98 -7.68 -10.57
CA ASN A 57 -6.23 -7.50 -9.83
C ASN A 57 -6.20 -8.07 -8.40
N GLU A 58 -5.23 -8.93 -8.08
CA GLU A 58 -5.04 -9.53 -6.75
C GLU A 58 -3.92 -8.84 -5.94
N ARG A 59 -3.20 -7.92 -6.59
CA ARG A 59 -2.09 -7.17 -5.96
C ARG A 59 -2.60 -6.20 -4.92
N THR A 60 -1.77 -6.00 -3.91
CA THR A 60 -2.04 -5.04 -2.84
C THR A 60 -2.08 -3.62 -3.41
N GLY A 61 -3.14 -2.88 -3.07
CA GLY A 61 -3.34 -1.51 -3.56
C GLY A 61 -3.94 -1.41 -4.97
N PHE A 62 -4.32 -2.53 -5.60
CA PHE A 62 -5.09 -2.50 -6.84
C PHE A 62 -6.47 -1.88 -6.59
N VAL A 63 -6.83 -0.90 -7.42
CA VAL A 63 -8.16 -0.30 -7.46
C VAL A 63 -8.66 -0.45 -8.88
N ASP A 64 -9.78 -1.18 -9.04
CA ASP A 64 -10.43 -1.27 -10.33
C ASP A 64 -11.12 0.07 -10.64
N MET A 65 -10.51 0.82 -11.55
CA MET A 65 -11.05 2.09 -12.00
C MET A 65 -12.12 1.89 -13.09
N ALA A 66 -12.29 0.67 -13.62
CA ALA A 66 -13.30 0.39 -14.64
C ALA A 66 -14.71 0.61 -14.07
N GLY A 67 -15.30 1.76 -14.40
CA GLY A 67 -16.64 2.17 -13.95
C GLY A 67 -16.67 3.06 -12.72
N SER A 68 -15.51 3.42 -12.15
CA SER A 68 -15.45 4.39 -11.05
C SER A 68 -15.68 5.80 -11.57
N SER A 69 -16.69 6.51 -11.05
CA SER A 69 -16.93 7.94 -11.34
C SER A 69 -15.82 8.88 -10.85
N CYS A 70 -14.79 8.33 -10.20
CA CYS A 70 -13.56 8.99 -9.79
C CYS A 70 -12.48 9.01 -10.90
N HIS A 71 -12.85 8.72 -12.15
CA HIS A 71 -12.05 9.19 -13.28
C HIS A 71 -12.14 10.72 -13.30
N SER A 72 -11.19 11.39 -12.66
CA SER A 72 -10.90 12.77 -13.03
C SER A 72 -10.37 12.72 -14.45
N ASP A 73 -11.24 13.01 -15.43
CA ASP A 73 -10.83 13.42 -16.76
C ASP A 73 -9.76 14.49 -16.59
N ALA A 74 -8.52 14.14 -16.92
CA ALA A 74 -7.37 15.03 -16.85
C ALA A 74 -7.40 16.04 -18.00
N GLU A 75 -8.51 16.79 -18.13
CA GLU A 75 -8.64 17.99 -18.95
C GLU A 75 -9.15 19.18 -18.11
N HIS A 76 -8.58 19.38 -16.93
CA HIS A 76 -8.57 20.70 -16.31
C HIS A 76 -7.16 21.27 -16.37
N GLY A 77 -6.90 22.00 -17.46
CA GLY A 77 -5.83 22.98 -17.54
C GLY A 77 -6.15 24.19 -16.67
N GLU A 78 -6.18 23.99 -15.35
CA GLU A 78 -6.23 25.09 -14.39
C GLU A 78 -4.93 25.09 -13.59
N GLU A 79 -4.14 26.15 -13.80
CA GLU A 79 -3.02 26.51 -12.92
C GLU A 79 -3.48 26.38 -11.47
N PRO A 80 -2.67 25.79 -10.56
CA PRO A 80 -3.07 25.63 -9.17
C PRO A 80 -3.32 27.01 -8.56
N THR A 81 -4.59 27.42 -8.45
CA THR A 81 -4.92 28.69 -7.80
C THR A 81 -4.59 28.54 -6.33
N ILE A 82 -3.49 29.19 -5.92
CA ILE A 82 -3.05 29.29 -4.54
C ILE A 82 -4.23 29.78 -3.70
N LEU A 83 -4.70 28.92 -2.79
CA LEU A 83 -5.79 29.23 -1.88
C LEU A 83 -5.38 30.40 -0.98
N LYS A 84 -6.00 31.57 -1.19
CA LYS A 84 -5.80 32.73 -0.31
C LYS A 84 -6.71 32.62 0.90
N TRP A 85 -6.11 32.27 2.03
CA TRP A 85 -6.74 32.29 3.33
C TRP A 85 -7.09 33.73 3.69
N LYS A 86 -8.37 34.00 3.95
CA LYS A 86 -8.84 35.30 4.42
C LYS A 86 -8.91 35.23 5.95
N ASN A 87 -7.90 35.75 6.64
CA ASN A 87 -7.98 35.97 8.07
C ASN A 87 -9.07 37.03 8.34
N GLY A 88 -9.98 36.70 9.26
CA GLY A 88 -10.96 37.63 9.84
C GLY A 88 -10.36 38.46 10.95
#